data_AF-A0A846YG65-F1
#
_entry.id   AF-A0A846YG65-F1
#
_cell.length_a   1.000
_cell.length_b   1.000
_cell.length_c   1.000
_cell.angle_alpha   90.00
_cell.angle_beta   90.00
_cell.angle_gamma   90.00
#
_symmetry.space_group_name_H-M   'P 1'
#
loop_
_entity.id
_entity.type
_entity.pdbx_description
1 polymer ?
#
loop_
_entity_poly.entity_id
_entity_poly.type
_entity_poly.pdbx_seq_one_letter_code
_entity_poly.pdbx_strand_id
1 'polypeptide(L)'
;MAEFAEYGKRRPVSGGASTRNRRGAFARNFWGKALLEVMERLADPGRLARGRTYARAGQVVSYRIEPGLVTAEVQGSQPRPFTTTCEIRRLRPEEVELVVEVIRSAPGMLARIVSGDLPRELAPHLVPETAADIDFGCSCPDPGWPCKHAIAVVCLLAERLDDHPRDLLAVRGLSIERLIGGVETTTEQVDETTDPYGNALELPELPAPRGGPALDELDPALLRRALRMLCADETTAAAGNRALVTMYSSMTRG
;
A
#
# COMPACT_ATOMS: atom_id res chain seq x y z
N MET A 1 18.16 20.03 -15.47
CA MET A 1 17.15 19.45 -16.37
C MET A 1 17.66 18.09 -16.81
N ALA A 2 17.13 16.99 -16.27
CA ALA A 2 17.55 15.66 -16.69
C ALA A 2 17.21 15.45 -18.17
N GLU A 3 18.20 15.03 -18.95
CA GLU A 3 18.12 14.91 -20.39
C GLU A 3 17.37 13.61 -20.75
N PHE A 4 16.04 13.70 -20.92
CA PHE A 4 15.19 12.53 -21.20
C PHE A 4 15.35 11.96 -22.63
N ALA A 5 16.29 12.50 -23.43
CA ALA A 5 16.55 12.12 -24.82
C ALA A 5 17.24 10.76 -24.99
N GLU A 6 17.93 10.25 -23.96
CA GLU A 6 18.63 8.95 -24.01
C GLU A 6 17.69 7.73 -23.84
N TYR A 7 16.43 7.94 -23.44
CA TYR A 7 15.52 6.82 -23.19
C TYR A 7 14.76 6.44 -24.47
N GLY A 8 15.20 5.34 -25.10
CA GLY A 8 14.57 4.78 -26.30
C GLY A 8 13.18 4.17 -26.08
N LYS A 9 12.67 3.47 -27.11
CA LYS A 9 11.40 2.73 -27.00
C LYS A 9 11.52 1.61 -25.96
N ARG A 10 10.40 1.28 -25.29
CA ARG A 10 10.33 0.13 -24.36
C ARG A 10 10.74 -1.16 -25.09
N ARG A 11 11.52 -2.00 -24.41
CA ARG A 11 11.92 -3.32 -24.92
C ARG A 11 10.75 -4.30 -24.79
N PRO A 12 10.52 -5.19 -25.77
CA PRO A 12 9.47 -6.21 -25.65
C PRO A 12 9.83 -7.21 -24.54
N VAL A 13 8.80 -7.74 -23.88
CA VAL A 13 8.92 -8.82 -22.88
C VAL A 13 8.32 -10.10 -23.47
N SER A 14 9.05 -11.21 -23.41
CA SER A 14 8.51 -12.53 -23.69
C SER A 14 8.03 -13.19 -22.40
N GLY A 15 6.73 -13.51 -22.30
CA GLY A 15 6.18 -14.25 -21.16
C GLY A 15 6.01 -13.45 -19.86
N GLY A 16 5.98 -12.12 -19.93
CA GLY A 16 5.69 -11.29 -18.77
C GLY A 16 4.26 -11.51 -18.24
N ALA A 17 4.03 -11.15 -16.98
CA ALA A 17 2.69 -10.99 -16.44
C ALA A 17 1.94 -9.94 -17.28
N SER A 18 1.17 -10.39 -18.26
CA SER A 18 0.36 -9.51 -19.10
C SER A 18 -1.05 -9.47 -18.58
N THR A 19 -1.67 -8.29 -18.60
CA THR A 19 -3.11 -8.16 -18.37
C THR A 19 -3.86 -9.05 -19.36
N ARG A 20 -4.79 -9.91 -18.90
CA ARG A 20 -5.60 -10.73 -19.80
C ARG A 20 -6.52 -9.84 -20.61
N ASN A 21 -6.94 -8.71 -20.05
CA ASN A 21 -7.72 -7.74 -20.79
C ASN A 21 -6.84 -6.82 -21.67
N ARG A 22 -6.59 -7.27 -22.90
CA ARG A 22 -5.87 -6.48 -23.92
C ARG A 22 -6.69 -5.27 -24.43
N ARG A 23 -8.01 -5.27 -24.25
CA ARG A 23 -8.94 -4.20 -24.70
C ARG A 23 -10.13 -4.06 -23.75
N GLY A 24 -10.14 -3.00 -22.93
CA GLY A 24 -11.26 -2.69 -22.03
C GLY A 24 -10.78 -2.20 -20.65
N ALA A 25 -11.67 -2.30 -19.65
CA ALA A 25 -11.38 -1.95 -18.26
C ALA A 25 -10.43 -2.97 -17.61
N PHE A 26 -9.52 -2.50 -16.77
CA PHE A 26 -8.59 -3.38 -16.02
C PHE A 26 -9.26 -4.11 -14.85
N ALA A 27 -10.41 -3.61 -14.38
CA ALA A 27 -11.20 -4.23 -13.35
C ALA A 27 -12.68 -4.25 -13.72
N ARG A 28 -13.34 -5.36 -13.39
CA ARG A 28 -14.76 -5.63 -13.63
C ARG A 28 -15.51 -5.69 -12.31
N ASN A 29 -14.91 -6.30 -11.29
CA ASN A 29 -15.48 -6.41 -9.96
C ASN A 29 -15.27 -5.12 -9.16
N PHE A 30 -15.91 -5.06 -7.99
CA PHE A 30 -15.86 -3.90 -7.11
C PHE A 30 -14.45 -3.63 -6.58
N TRP A 31 -13.73 -4.67 -6.14
CA TRP A 31 -12.43 -4.54 -5.49
C TRP A 31 -11.35 -3.98 -6.39
N GLY A 32 -11.25 -4.50 -7.62
CA GLY A 32 -10.31 -3.98 -8.61
C GLY A 32 -10.65 -2.53 -9.01
N LYS A 33 -11.95 -2.20 -9.15
CA LYS A 33 -12.39 -0.83 -9.46
C LYS A 33 -12.04 0.14 -8.34
N ALA A 34 -12.34 -0.21 -7.10
CA ALA A 34 -12.03 0.61 -5.93
C ALA A 34 -10.53 0.93 -5.85
N LEU A 35 -9.66 -0.05 -6.10
CA LEU A 35 -8.21 0.16 -6.13
C LEU A 35 -7.77 1.09 -7.27
N LEU A 36 -8.37 0.96 -8.47
CA LEU A 36 -8.08 1.85 -9.59
C LEU A 36 -8.58 3.29 -9.35
N GLU A 37 -9.71 3.45 -8.67
CA GLU A 37 -10.24 4.76 -8.29
C GLU A 37 -9.30 5.48 -7.32
N VAL A 38 -8.64 4.76 -6.41
CA VAL A 38 -7.57 5.32 -5.56
C VAL A 38 -6.44 5.86 -6.43
N MET A 39 -5.99 5.08 -7.42
CA MET A 39 -4.94 5.53 -8.34
C MET A 39 -5.33 6.74 -9.17
N GLU A 40 -6.59 6.81 -9.61
CA GLU A 40 -7.13 7.93 -10.38
C GLU A 40 -7.14 9.23 -9.58
N ARG A 41 -7.31 9.16 -8.26
CA ARG A 41 -7.20 10.33 -7.37
C ARG A 41 -5.76 10.79 -7.15
N LEU A 42 -4.80 9.86 -7.18
CA LEU A 42 -3.39 10.15 -6.87
C LEU A 42 -2.54 10.54 -8.09
N ALA A 43 -2.85 10.01 -9.26
CA ALA A 43 -2.01 10.14 -10.45
C ALA A 43 -2.56 11.19 -11.44
N ASP A 44 -1.67 11.94 -12.10
CA ASP A 44 -2.09 12.78 -13.21
C ASP A 44 -2.62 11.94 -14.40
N PRO A 45 -3.62 12.44 -15.17
CA PRO A 45 -4.23 11.68 -16.25
C PRO A 45 -3.25 11.19 -17.33
N GLY A 46 -2.18 11.94 -17.59
CA GLY A 46 -1.15 11.58 -18.58
C GLY A 46 -0.31 10.40 -18.12
N ARG A 47 0.09 10.37 -16.84
CA ARG A 47 0.76 9.23 -16.21
C ARG A 47 -0.13 8.01 -16.18
N LEU A 48 -1.40 8.19 -15.84
CA LEU A 48 -2.39 7.12 -15.82
C LEU A 48 -2.51 6.45 -17.20
N ALA A 49 -2.66 7.25 -18.26
CA ALA A 49 -2.72 6.73 -19.64
C ALA A 49 -1.45 5.97 -20.04
N ARG A 50 -0.26 6.49 -19.69
CA ARG A 50 1.02 5.82 -19.96
C ARG A 50 1.16 4.50 -19.19
N GLY A 51 0.79 4.48 -17.91
CA GLY A 51 0.85 3.26 -17.10
C GLY A 51 -0.10 2.17 -17.58
N ARG A 52 -1.33 2.55 -17.95
CA ARG A 52 -2.30 1.64 -18.60
C ARG A 52 -1.75 1.06 -19.92
N THR A 53 -1.02 1.88 -20.68
CA THR A 53 -0.36 1.41 -21.92
C THR A 53 0.73 0.38 -21.62
N TYR A 54 1.52 0.58 -20.55
CA TYR A 54 2.54 -0.38 -20.12
C TYR A 54 1.94 -1.72 -19.65
N ALA A 55 0.88 -1.66 -18.85
CA ALA A 55 0.15 -2.85 -18.40
C ALA A 55 -0.36 -3.68 -19.59
N ARG A 56 -1.06 -3.04 -20.54
CA ARG A 56 -1.59 -3.71 -21.75
C ARG A 56 -0.50 -4.24 -22.68
N ALA A 57 0.64 -3.57 -22.72
CA ALA A 57 1.80 -4.01 -23.50
C ALA A 57 2.58 -5.15 -22.83
N GLY A 58 2.09 -5.72 -21.72
CA GLY A 58 2.72 -6.84 -21.03
C GLY A 58 4.11 -6.52 -20.49
N GLN A 59 4.33 -5.28 -20.05
CA GLN A 59 5.65 -4.81 -19.62
C GLN A 59 5.99 -5.19 -18.18
N VAL A 60 5.02 -5.65 -17.38
CA VAL A 60 5.33 -6.23 -16.07
C VAL A 60 5.85 -7.64 -16.30
N VAL A 61 7.14 -7.84 -16.04
CA VAL A 61 7.82 -9.12 -16.25
C VAL A 61 7.34 -10.13 -15.21
N SER A 62 7.35 -9.72 -13.95
CA SER A 62 6.91 -10.53 -12.82
C SER A 62 6.44 -9.62 -11.70
N TYR A 63 5.57 -10.13 -10.83
CA TYR A 63 5.23 -9.48 -9.57
C TYR A 63 4.96 -10.51 -8.48
N ARG A 64 5.18 -10.10 -7.23
CA ARG A 64 4.91 -10.86 -6.02
C ARG A 64 4.07 -10.01 -5.09
N ILE A 65 3.12 -10.64 -4.44
CA ILE A 65 2.32 -10.02 -3.38
C ILE A 65 2.82 -10.57 -2.05
N GLU A 66 3.15 -9.65 -1.17
CA GLU A 66 3.55 -9.89 0.22
C GLU A 66 2.66 -9.03 1.12
N PRO A 67 2.58 -9.33 2.43
CA PRO A 67 1.85 -8.48 3.37
C PRO A 67 2.27 -7.01 3.25
N GLY A 68 1.35 -6.14 2.86
CA GLY A 68 1.59 -4.70 2.71
C GLY A 68 2.52 -4.26 1.57
N LEU A 69 2.98 -5.18 0.72
CA LEU A 69 3.94 -4.86 -0.33
C LEU A 69 3.69 -5.70 -1.59
N VAL A 70 3.62 -5.02 -2.74
CA VAL A 70 3.65 -5.66 -4.05
C VAL A 70 4.93 -5.25 -4.74
N THR A 71 5.82 -6.23 -4.96
CA THR A 71 7.11 -6.02 -5.63
C THR A 71 7.02 -6.55 -7.06
N ALA A 72 7.48 -5.78 -8.03
CA ALA A 72 7.40 -6.13 -9.44
C ALA A 72 8.64 -5.68 -10.22
N GLU A 73 8.92 -6.42 -11.29
CA GLU A 73 9.93 -6.07 -12.29
C GLU A 73 9.21 -5.58 -13.54
N VAL A 74 9.45 -4.32 -13.94
CA VAL A 74 8.77 -3.70 -15.06
C VAL A 74 9.77 -3.31 -16.14
N GLN A 75 9.61 -3.90 -17.33
CA GLN A 75 10.46 -3.63 -18.47
C GLN A 75 10.21 -2.20 -18.99
N GLY A 76 11.30 -1.44 -19.04
CA GLY A 76 11.33 -0.11 -19.62
C GLY A 76 12.10 -0.09 -20.94
N SER A 77 12.71 1.06 -21.24
CA SER A 77 13.64 1.24 -22.35
C SER A 77 15.03 0.67 -22.07
N GLN A 78 15.39 0.53 -20.79
CA GLN A 78 16.70 0.04 -20.35
C GLN A 78 16.81 -1.49 -20.47
N PRO A 79 18.03 -2.05 -20.64
CA PRO A 79 18.23 -3.50 -20.72
C PRO A 79 17.77 -4.26 -19.46
N ARG A 80 17.95 -3.66 -18.29
CA ARG A 80 17.47 -4.21 -17.01
C ARG A 80 16.06 -3.67 -16.71
N PRO A 81 15.10 -4.53 -16.31
CA PRO A 81 13.81 -4.07 -15.81
C PRO A 81 13.97 -3.17 -14.58
N PHE A 82 12.96 -2.32 -14.33
CA PHE A 82 12.90 -1.49 -13.15
C PHE A 82 12.15 -2.23 -12.03
N THR A 83 12.81 -2.37 -10.89
CA THR A 83 12.16 -2.77 -9.64
C THR A 83 11.17 -1.70 -9.22
N THR A 84 9.92 -2.11 -9.06
CA THR A 84 8.77 -1.26 -8.75
C THR A 84 8.05 -1.84 -7.54
N THR A 85 7.78 -1.02 -6.55
CA THR A 85 7.03 -1.39 -5.35
C THR A 85 5.72 -0.62 -5.29
N CYS A 86 4.68 -1.30 -4.84
CA CYS A 86 3.42 -0.70 -4.40
C CYS A 86 3.21 -1.15 -2.95
N GLU A 87 3.36 -0.20 -2.04
CA GLU A 87 3.19 -0.42 -0.61
C GLU A 87 1.76 -0.10 -0.26
N ILE A 88 1.06 -1.03 0.38
CA ILE A 88 -0.30 -0.80 0.88
C ILE A 88 -0.23 -0.96 2.39
N ARG A 89 -0.74 0.03 3.13
CA ARG A 89 -0.68 -0.01 4.58
C ARG A 89 -1.31 -1.31 5.09
N ARG A 90 -0.65 -1.96 6.04
CA ARG A 90 -1.23 -3.06 6.81
C ARG A 90 -2.20 -2.53 7.85
N LEU A 91 -3.28 -3.27 8.08
CA LEU A 91 -4.22 -2.94 9.15
C LEU A 91 -3.51 -2.99 10.51
N ARG A 92 -3.80 -2.00 11.35
CA ARG A 92 -3.40 -1.99 12.75
C ARG A 92 -4.28 -2.97 13.54
N PRO A 93 -3.83 -3.44 14.73
CA PRO A 93 -4.60 -4.39 15.53
C PRO A 93 -6.05 -3.97 15.77
N GLU A 94 -6.30 -2.69 16.01
CA GLU A 94 -7.65 -2.15 16.30
C GLU A 94 -8.54 -2.21 15.04
N GLU A 95 -7.96 -1.97 13.87
CA GLU A 95 -8.67 -2.06 12.59
C GLU A 95 -8.95 -3.51 12.19
N VAL A 96 -8.06 -4.44 12.58
CA VAL A 96 -8.30 -5.88 12.41
C VAL A 96 -9.50 -6.31 13.27
N GLU A 97 -9.60 -5.83 14.51
CA GLU A 97 -10.75 -6.15 15.37
C GLU A 97 -12.07 -5.65 14.77
N LEU A 98 -12.08 -4.46 14.16
CA LEU A 98 -13.26 -3.95 13.43
C LEU A 98 -13.66 -4.88 12.28
N VAL A 99 -12.69 -5.39 11.50
CA VAL A 99 -12.95 -6.37 10.43
C VAL A 99 -13.54 -7.65 11.01
N VAL A 100 -12.99 -8.16 12.11
CA VAL A 100 -13.48 -9.37 12.78
C VAL A 100 -14.90 -9.16 13.29
N GLU A 101 -15.21 -8.01 13.88
CA GLU A 101 -16.55 -7.70 14.38
C GLU A 101 -17.60 -7.66 13.27
N VAL A 102 -17.26 -7.08 12.12
CA VAL A 102 -18.15 -7.13 10.94
C VAL A 102 -18.39 -8.58 10.50
N ILE A 103 -17.36 -9.43 10.51
CA ILE A 103 -17.51 -10.85 10.17
C ILE A 103 -18.39 -11.58 11.19
N ARG A 104 -18.24 -11.31 12.49
CA ARG A 104 -19.07 -11.90 13.56
C ARG A 104 -20.54 -11.49 13.43
N SER A 105 -20.80 -10.23 13.04
CA SER A 105 -22.16 -9.71 12.90
C SER A 105 -22.97 -10.34 11.76
N ALA A 106 -22.32 -11.06 10.83
CA ALA A 106 -22.93 -11.61 9.63
C ALA A 106 -22.71 -13.14 9.54
N PRO A 107 -23.72 -13.95 9.91
CA PRO A 107 -23.64 -15.40 9.84
C PRO A 107 -23.20 -15.91 8.46
N GLY A 108 -22.22 -16.81 8.44
CA GLY A 108 -21.69 -17.41 7.20
C GLY A 108 -20.70 -16.53 6.42
N MET A 109 -20.43 -15.28 6.85
CA MET A 109 -19.46 -14.41 6.18
C MET A 109 -18.05 -15.01 6.18
N LEU A 110 -17.59 -15.56 7.30
CA LEU A 110 -16.29 -16.22 7.40
C LEU A 110 -16.16 -17.39 6.41
N ALA A 111 -17.19 -18.23 6.30
CA ALA A 111 -17.19 -19.37 5.38
C ALA A 111 -17.07 -18.92 3.91
N ARG A 112 -17.73 -17.81 3.53
CA ARG A 112 -17.57 -17.20 2.20
C ARG A 112 -16.14 -16.71 1.95
N ILE A 113 -15.54 -16.05 2.94
CA ILE A 113 -14.15 -15.56 2.88
C ILE A 113 -13.17 -16.73 2.68
N VAL A 114 -13.30 -17.78 3.49
CA VAL A 114 -12.49 -19.00 3.39
C VAL A 114 -12.66 -19.67 2.02
N SER A 115 -13.88 -19.65 1.47
CA SER A 115 -14.19 -20.18 0.13
C SER A 115 -13.63 -19.34 -1.03
N GLY A 116 -13.01 -18.19 -0.75
CA GLY A 116 -12.34 -17.35 -1.75
C GLY A 116 -13.12 -16.13 -2.20
N ASP A 117 -14.33 -15.90 -1.67
CA ASP A 117 -15.08 -14.66 -1.88
C ASP A 117 -14.56 -13.55 -0.96
N LEU A 118 -14.85 -12.29 -1.27
CA LEU A 118 -14.63 -11.17 -0.35
C LEU A 118 -15.89 -10.31 -0.28
N PRO A 119 -16.69 -10.45 0.80
CA PRO A 119 -17.94 -9.72 0.99
C PRO A 119 -17.74 -8.20 1.01
N ARG A 120 -18.60 -7.45 0.30
CA ARG A 120 -18.45 -5.98 0.11
C ARG A 120 -18.66 -5.19 1.39
N GLU A 121 -19.30 -5.79 2.37
CA GLU A 121 -19.50 -5.26 3.72
C GLU A 121 -18.15 -4.93 4.38
N LEU A 122 -17.06 -5.59 3.96
CA LEU A 122 -15.70 -5.32 4.44
C LEU A 122 -15.00 -4.15 3.73
N ALA A 123 -15.60 -3.58 2.68
CA ALA A 123 -14.97 -2.54 1.87
C ALA A 123 -14.50 -1.32 2.66
N PRO A 124 -15.26 -0.78 3.63
CA PRO A 124 -14.84 0.38 4.43
C PRO A 124 -13.54 0.16 5.23
N HIS A 125 -13.17 -1.10 5.48
CA HIS A 125 -11.97 -1.42 6.26
C HIS A 125 -10.79 -1.85 5.37
N LEU A 126 -11.07 -2.41 4.20
CA LEU A 126 -10.06 -3.04 3.35
C LEU A 126 -9.59 -2.17 2.18
N VAL A 127 -10.45 -1.29 1.66
CA VAL A 127 -10.09 -0.41 0.53
C VAL A 127 -9.19 0.72 1.05
N PRO A 128 -8.01 0.97 0.43
CA PRO A 128 -7.22 2.16 0.74
C PRO A 128 -8.05 3.42 0.47
N GLU A 129 -8.22 4.31 1.45
CA GLU A 129 -9.04 5.51 1.26
C GLU A 129 -8.18 6.74 0.95
N THR A 130 -7.02 6.83 1.61
CA THR A 130 -6.17 8.02 1.61
C THR A 130 -4.85 7.81 0.85
N ALA A 131 -4.21 8.91 0.46
CA ALA A 131 -2.85 8.91 -0.10
C ALA A 131 -1.80 8.32 0.87
N ALA A 132 -2.10 8.25 2.16
CA ALA A 132 -1.24 7.63 3.15
C ALA A 132 -1.36 6.10 3.12
N ASP A 133 -2.47 5.54 2.64
CA ASP A 133 -2.71 4.09 2.64
C ASP A 133 -1.99 3.35 1.53
N ILE A 134 -1.45 4.08 0.54
CA ILE A 134 -0.72 3.51 -0.58
C ILE A 134 0.51 4.36 -0.93
N ASP A 135 1.67 3.72 -1.07
CA ASP A 135 2.91 4.36 -1.54
C ASP A 135 3.54 3.57 -2.70
N PHE A 136 4.45 4.22 -3.42
CA PHE A 136 5.11 3.66 -4.59
C PHE A 136 6.59 3.98 -4.60
N GLY A 137 7.40 2.95 -4.83
CA GLY A 137 8.81 3.06 -5.16
C GLY A 137 9.05 2.57 -6.59
N CYS A 138 10.01 3.18 -7.29
CA CYS A 138 10.50 2.62 -8.54
C CYS A 138 11.94 3.07 -8.79
N SER A 139 12.78 2.15 -9.28
CA SER A 139 14.16 2.45 -9.67
C SER A 139 14.28 3.21 -11.01
N CYS A 140 13.16 3.62 -11.61
CA CYS A 140 13.17 4.35 -12.86
C CYS A 140 13.54 5.84 -12.66
N PRO A 141 14.12 6.49 -13.67
CA PRO A 141 14.56 7.90 -13.60
C PRO A 141 13.40 8.91 -13.74
N ASP A 142 12.14 8.45 -13.75
CA ASP A 142 10.97 9.33 -13.80
C ASP A 142 10.71 9.88 -12.39
N PRO A 143 10.84 11.20 -12.17
CA PRO A 143 10.71 11.78 -10.83
C PRO A 143 9.25 11.89 -10.36
N GLY A 144 8.27 11.61 -11.21
CA GLY A 144 6.87 11.77 -10.80
C GLY A 144 6.27 10.54 -10.17
N TRP A 145 5.28 10.81 -9.33
CA TRP A 145 4.72 9.87 -8.39
C TRP A 145 3.19 9.84 -8.50
N PRO A 146 2.56 8.65 -8.61
CA PRO A 146 3.18 7.39 -9.02
C PRO A 146 3.74 7.45 -10.45
N CYS A 147 4.85 6.74 -10.72
CA CYS A 147 5.36 6.63 -12.08
C CYS A 147 4.50 5.70 -12.95
N LYS A 148 4.71 5.70 -14.27
CA LYS A 148 3.99 4.81 -15.19
C LYS A 148 4.16 3.31 -14.88
N HIS A 149 5.31 2.91 -14.30
CA HIS A 149 5.55 1.51 -13.94
C HIS A 149 4.71 1.10 -12.72
N ALA A 150 4.66 1.93 -11.68
CA ALA A 150 3.81 1.71 -10.51
C ALA A 150 2.33 1.62 -10.90
N ILE A 151 1.86 2.51 -11.77
CA ILE A 151 0.50 2.45 -12.32
C ILE A 151 0.24 1.14 -13.07
N ALA A 152 1.22 0.66 -13.84
CA ALA A 152 1.09 -0.62 -14.52
C ALA A 152 0.94 -1.79 -13.53
N VAL A 153 1.74 -1.80 -12.46
CA VAL A 153 1.64 -2.81 -11.38
C VAL A 153 0.25 -2.78 -10.72
N VAL A 154 -0.28 -1.60 -10.40
CA VAL A 154 -1.62 -1.50 -9.80
C VAL A 154 -2.72 -1.95 -10.77
N CYS A 155 -2.57 -1.70 -12.07
CA CYS A 155 -3.52 -2.23 -13.06
C CYS A 155 -3.56 -3.76 -13.06
N LEU A 156 -2.41 -4.43 -12.92
CA LEU A 156 -2.35 -5.89 -12.80
C LEU A 156 -2.89 -6.37 -11.45
N LEU A 157 -2.60 -5.66 -10.37
CA LEU A 157 -3.14 -5.98 -9.05
C LEU A 157 -4.67 -5.90 -9.07
N ALA A 158 -5.23 -4.86 -9.69
CA ALA A 158 -6.68 -4.71 -9.85
C ALA A 158 -7.30 -5.86 -10.66
N GLU A 159 -6.66 -6.30 -11.77
CA GLU A 159 -7.12 -7.46 -12.54
C GLU A 159 -6.97 -8.78 -11.76
N ARG A 160 -6.00 -8.87 -10.85
CA ARG A 160 -5.87 -10.03 -9.98
C ARG A 160 -6.98 -10.07 -8.93
N LEU A 161 -7.33 -8.92 -8.34
CA LEU A 161 -8.42 -8.80 -7.38
C LEU A 161 -9.79 -9.09 -8.01
N ASP A 162 -9.91 -8.99 -9.34
CA ASP A 162 -11.08 -9.44 -10.10
C ASP A 162 -11.33 -10.95 -9.92
N ASP A 163 -10.27 -11.76 -9.95
CA ASP A 163 -10.33 -13.23 -9.87
C ASP A 163 -10.11 -13.78 -8.46
N HIS A 164 -9.29 -13.09 -7.68
CA HIS A 164 -8.84 -13.49 -6.36
C HIS A 164 -9.06 -12.33 -5.38
N PRO A 165 -10.32 -11.97 -5.09
CA PRO A 165 -10.63 -10.80 -4.27
C PRO A 165 -10.06 -10.93 -2.85
N ARG A 166 -9.97 -12.14 -2.30
CA ARG A 166 -9.35 -12.41 -1.00
C ARG A 166 -7.88 -11.98 -0.90
N ASP A 167 -7.16 -11.82 -2.01
CA ASP A 167 -5.77 -11.37 -1.99
C ASP A 167 -5.65 -9.95 -1.44
N LEU A 168 -6.74 -9.16 -1.43
CA LEU A 168 -6.78 -7.87 -0.75
C LEU A 168 -6.53 -8.00 0.76
N LEU A 169 -6.97 -9.10 1.40
CA LEU A 169 -6.66 -9.36 2.82
C LEU A 169 -5.15 -9.53 3.02
N ALA A 170 -4.52 -10.33 2.17
CA ALA A 170 -3.07 -10.55 2.22
C ALA A 170 -2.31 -9.23 1.99
N VAL A 171 -2.71 -8.43 1.00
CA VAL A 171 -2.16 -7.09 0.75
C VAL A 171 -2.34 -6.18 1.97
N ARG A 172 -3.46 -6.27 2.68
CA ARG A 172 -3.72 -5.52 3.93
C ARG A 172 -3.06 -6.14 5.18
N GLY A 173 -2.24 -7.18 4.99
CA GLY A 173 -1.49 -7.83 6.06
C GLY A 173 -2.33 -8.74 6.96
N LEU A 174 -3.49 -9.19 6.49
CA LEU A 174 -4.42 -10.01 7.23
C LEU A 174 -4.49 -11.42 6.64
N SER A 175 -4.13 -12.42 7.44
CA SER A 175 -4.21 -13.83 7.05
C SER A 175 -5.57 -14.45 7.42
N ILE A 176 -5.93 -15.53 6.74
CA ILE A 176 -7.19 -16.24 7.01
C ILE A 176 -7.15 -16.88 8.40
N GLU A 177 -6.01 -17.42 8.80
CA GLU A 177 -5.80 -18.02 10.13
C GLU A 177 -6.01 -16.98 11.22
N ARG A 178 -5.55 -15.75 11.00
CA ARG A 178 -5.76 -14.64 11.95
C ARG A 178 -7.24 -14.23 12.02
N LEU A 179 -7.96 -14.26 10.90
CA LEU A 179 -9.40 -14.02 10.89
C LEU A 179 -10.18 -15.11 11.63
N ILE A 180 -9.85 -16.38 11.36
CA ILE A 180 -10.47 -17.54 12.03
C ILE A 180 -10.22 -17.44 13.53
N GLY A 181 -8.97 -17.27 13.96
CA GLY A 181 -8.62 -17.13 15.37
C GLY A 181 -9.30 -15.93 16.02
N GLY A 182 -9.43 -14.80 15.31
CA GLY A 182 -10.18 -13.64 15.80
C GLY A 182 -11.65 -13.96 16.04
N VAL A 183 -12.33 -14.62 15.09
CA VAL A 183 -13.74 -15.01 15.24
C VAL A 183 -13.93 -16.07 16.34
N GLU A 184 -13.03 -17.05 16.42
CA GLU A 184 -13.06 -18.16 17.38
C GLU A 184 -12.69 -17.74 18.81
N THR A 185 -11.91 -16.66 18.98
CA THR A 185 -11.67 -16.01 20.28
C THR A 185 -12.93 -15.26 20.72
N THR A 186 -14.02 -16.00 20.84
CA THR A 186 -15.20 -15.64 21.60
C THR A 186 -15.12 -16.47 22.87
N THR A 187 -14.30 -16.05 23.83
CA THR A 187 -14.30 -16.41 25.27
C THR A 187 -12.90 -16.26 25.83
N GLU A 188 -12.51 -15.03 26.20
CA GLU A 188 -11.65 -14.82 27.36
C GLU A 188 -11.84 -13.37 27.78
N GLN A 189 -12.72 -13.24 28.77
CA GLN A 189 -12.72 -12.25 29.84
C GLN A 189 -12.13 -10.88 29.48
N VAL A 190 -12.99 -9.86 29.51
CA VAL A 190 -12.56 -8.59 30.12
C VAL A 190 -11.98 -9.00 31.46
N ASP A 191 -10.65 -9.02 31.56
CA ASP A 191 -9.96 -9.14 32.83
C ASP A 191 -10.61 -8.07 33.70
N GLU A 192 -11.32 -8.51 34.73
CA GLU A 192 -11.84 -7.65 35.77
C GLU A 192 -10.58 -7.19 36.51
N THR A 193 -9.86 -6.27 35.87
CA THR A 193 -8.65 -5.70 36.40
C THR A 193 -9.06 -5.10 37.73
N THR A 194 -8.56 -5.69 38.82
CA THR A 194 -8.70 -5.16 40.18
C THR A 194 -8.03 -3.80 40.34
N ASP A 195 -7.40 -3.29 39.28
CA ASP A 195 -6.71 -2.01 39.23
C ASP A 195 -6.85 -1.38 37.83
N PRO A 196 -8.05 -0.90 37.45
CA PRO A 196 -8.30 -0.33 36.13
C PRO A 196 -7.49 0.95 35.87
N TYR A 197 -6.84 1.50 36.89
CA TYR A 197 -6.00 2.69 36.82
C TYR A 197 -4.50 2.39 36.93
N GLY A 198 -4.08 1.14 37.07
CA GLY A 198 -2.66 0.77 37.14
C GLY A 198 -1.91 1.28 38.38
N ASN A 199 -2.60 1.53 39.50
CA ASN A 199 -2.02 1.93 40.78
C ASN A 199 -1.05 0.89 41.40
N ALA A 200 -1.19 -0.38 41.06
CA ALA A 200 -0.36 -1.50 41.49
C ALA A 200 0.57 -2.01 40.38
N LEU A 201 0.54 -1.39 39.19
CA LEU A 201 1.41 -1.74 38.08
C LEU A 201 2.81 -1.17 38.32
N GLU A 202 3.79 -2.02 38.62
CA GLU A 202 5.19 -1.62 38.59
C GLU A 202 5.59 -1.33 37.14
N LEU A 203 5.81 -0.04 36.84
CA LEU A 203 6.24 0.39 35.51
C LEU A 203 7.67 -0.10 35.25
N PRO A 204 7.95 -0.66 34.06
CA PRO A 204 9.33 -0.95 33.68
C PRO A 204 10.15 0.34 33.63
N GLU A 205 11.45 0.21 33.83
CA GLU A 205 12.37 1.35 33.67
C GLU A 205 12.18 1.98 32.28
N LEU A 206 12.14 3.31 32.24
CA LEU A 206 12.02 4.04 31.00
C LEU A 206 13.18 3.66 30.08
N PRO A 207 12.90 3.35 28.79
CA PRO A 207 13.98 3.12 27.84
C PRO A 207 14.83 4.38 27.76
N ALA A 208 16.15 4.23 27.86
CA ALA A 208 17.06 5.33 27.59
C ALA A 208 17.02 5.62 26.07
N PRO A 209 16.48 6.76 25.62
CA PRO A 209 16.51 7.09 24.20
C PRO A 209 17.96 7.16 23.75
N ARG A 210 18.23 6.66 22.54
CA ARG A 210 19.55 6.84 21.94
C ARG A 210 19.70 8.34 21.64
N GLY A 211 20.88 8.88 21.93
CA GLY A 211 21.17 10.27 21.62
C GLY A 211 21.44 10.44 20.12
N GLY A 212 20.63 11.25 19.44
CA GLY A 212 20.81 11.54 18.02
C GLY A 212 19.86 12.65 17.54
N PRO A 213 20.15 13.29 16.39
CA PRO A 213 19.19 14.16 15.73
C PRO A 213 17.91 13.38 15.40
N ALA A 214 16.74 13.87 15.80
CA ALA A 214 15.46 13.18 15.58
C ALA A 214 15.21 12.88 14.09
N LEU A 215 15.73 13.73 13.19
CA LEU A 215 15.67 13.52 11.75
C LEU A 215 16.43 12.29 11.25
N ASP A 216 17.50 11.91 11.95
CA ASP A 216 18.31 10.74 11.59
C ASP A 216 17.67 9.45 12.12
N GLU A 217 16.81 9.55 13.14
CA GLU A 217 16.06 8.43 13.70
C GLU A 217 14.69 8.21 13.03
N LEU A 218 14.14 9.23 12.38
CA LEU A 218 12.86 9.12 11.68
C LEU A 218 12.99 8.24 10.44
N ASP A 219 12.11 7.24 10.33
CA ASP A 219 11.95 6.46 9.10
C ASP A 219 11.49 7.40 7.95
N PRO A 220 12.28 7.55 6.87
CA PRO A 220 11.94 8.44 5.77
C PRO A 220 10.59 8.11 5.09
N ALA A 221 10.18 6.85 5.07
CA ALA A 221 8.91 6.42 4.52
C ALA A 221 7.75 6.83 5.44
N LEU A 222 7.89 6.64 6.75
CA LEU A 222 6.87 7.07 7.73
C LEU A 222 6.74 8.60 7.79
N LEU A 223 7.86 9.33 7.73
CA LEU A 223 7.84 10.79 7.69
C LEU A 223 7.14 11.30 6.42
N ARG A 224 7.48 10.75 5.26
CA ARG A 224 6.81 11.10 3.99
C ARG A 224 5.31 10.81 4.07
N ARG A 225 4.94 9.66 4.61
CA ARG A 225 3.55 9.26 4.83
C ARG A 225 2.80 10.24 5.74
N ALA A 226 3.40 10.63 6.86
CA ALA A 226 2.80 11.59 7.78
C ALA A 226 2.59 12.97 7.12
N LEU A 227 3.57 13.43 6.33
CA LEU A 227 3.44 14.68 5.59
C LEU A 227 2.29 14.64 4.57
N ARG A 228 2.08 13.50 3.89
CA ARG A 228 0.92 13.31 2.98
C ARG A 228 -0.43 13.35 3.67
N MET A 229 -0.51 13.07 4.96
CA MET A 229 -1.78 13.22 5.68
C MET A 229 -2.16 14.70 5.84
N LEU A 230 -1.20 15.61 5.72
CA LEU A 230 -1.38 17.05 5.95
C LEU A 230 -1.48 17.86 4.64
N CYS A 231 -1.22 17.25 3.47
CA CYS A 231 -1.20 17.95 2.20
C CYS A 231 -1.82 17.12 1.06
N ALA A 232 -2.34 17.81 0.05
CA ALA A 232 -3.12 17.19 -1.03
C ALA A 232 -2.26 16.52 -2.11
N ASP A 233 -0.99 16.90 -2.23
CA ASP A 233 -0.12 16.47 -3.33
C ASP A 233 1.33 16.22 -2.88
N GLU A 234 2.02 15.34 -3.63
CA GLU A 234 3.38 14.90 -3.30
C GLU A 234 4.42 16.02 -3.44
N THR A 235 4.19 17.02 -4.30
CA THR A 235 5.16 18.11 -4.46
C THR A 235 5.19 18.99 -3.21
N THR A 236 4.03 19.24 -2.63
CA THR A 236 3.87 19.91 -1.34
C THR A 236 4.46 19.07 -0.21
N ALA A 237 4.19 17.76 -0.16
CA ALA A 237 4.79 16.86 0.83
C ALA A 237 6.33 16.87 0.79
N ALA A 238 6.90 16.78 -0.41
CA ALA A 238 8.35 16.78 -0.62
C ALA A 238 8.98 18.14 -0.28
N ALA A 239 8.30 19.25 -0.57
CA ALA A 239 8.75 20.58 -0.18
C ALA A 239 8.71 20.76 1.35
N GLY A 240 7.64 20.29 2.00
CA GLY A 240 7.50 20.28 3.46
C GLY A 240 8.62 19.50 4.14
N ASN A 241 8.97 18.32 3.61
CA ASN A 241 10.07 17.53 4.15
C ASN A 241 11.42 18.29 4.08
N ARG A 242 11.74 18.91 2.93
CA ARG A 242 12.96 19.72 2.79
C ARG A 242 12.98 20.89 3.77
N ALA A 243 11.86 21.57 3.95
CA ALA A 243 11.74 22.68 4.90
C ALA A 243 11.95 22.22 6.34
N LEU A 244 11.36 21.09 6.72
CA LEU A 244 11.50 20.48 8.05
C LEU A 244 12.97 20.10 8.33
N VAL A 245 13.64 19.45 7.36
CA VAL A 245 15.07 19.13 7.44
C VAL A 245 15.93 20.38 7.64
N THR A 246 15.63 21.44 6.89
CA THR A 246 16.35 22.72 6.99
C THR A 246 16.14 23.36 8.38
N MET A 247 14.90 23.43 8.86
CA MET A 247 14.55 24.05 10.13
C MET A 247 15.20 23.31 11.31
N TYR A 248 15.10 21.98 11.35
CA TYR A 248 15.69 21.17 12.41
C TYR A 248 17.23 21.26 12.43
N SER A 249 17.86 21.25 11.25
CA SER A 249 19.31 21.47 11.13
C SER A 249 19.74 22.83 11.65
N SER A 250 18.89 23.86 11.53
CA SER A 250 19.18 25.19 12.09
C SER A 250 19.05 25.24 13.61
N MET A 251 18.11 24.47 14.18
CA MET A 251 17.88 24.43 15.63
C MET A 251 18.88 23.57 16.40
N THR A 252 19.50 22.59 15.74
CA THR A 252 20.44 21.63 16.35
C THR A 252 21.92 21.96 16.15
N ARG A 253 22.24 22.99 15.33
CA ARG A 253 23.60 23.50 15.12
C ARG A 253 23.95 24.74 15.95
N GLY A 254 23.09 25.12 16.91
CA GLY A 254 23.36 26.16 17.91
C GLY A 254 23.74 25.53 19.25
#